data_AF-A0ABD3K758-F1
#
_entry.id   AF-A0ABD3K758-F1
#
_cell.length_a   1.000
_cell.length_b   1.000
_cell.length_c   1.000
_cell.angle_alpha   90.00
_cell.angle_beta   90.00
_cell.angle_gamma   90.00
#
_symmetry.space_group_name_H-M   'P 1'
#
loop_
_entity.id
_entity.type
_entity.pdbx_description
1 polymer ?
#
loop_
_entity_poly.entity_id
_entity_poly.type
_entity_poly.pdbx_seq_one_letter_code
_entity_poly.pdbx_strand_id
1 'polypeptide(L)'
;MAESVAAAAWILAMLATFTLAHCVDDKCAACNAVAGELEIGLSNEKPRNHLDMRHRLDSKGQREGKLIDYRVSELRVVELLDGLCEKMQDYTLEKRDSTQLEWVKVDDWDQLTTDKQEARAHSKAISTYCGR
;
A
#
# COMPACT_ATOMS: atom_id res chain seq x y z
N MET A 1 -37.35 3.14 -34.30
CA MET A 1 -37.30 3.52 -32.86
C MET A 1 -36.71 2.41 -31.99
N ALA A 2 -37.08 1.14 -32.15
CA ALA A 2 -36.50 0.04 -31.34
C ALA A 2 -35.00 -0.21 -31.63
N GLU A 3 -34.58 -0.16 -32.90
CA GLU A 3 -33.18 -0.42 -33.27
C GLU A 3 -32.21 0.66 -32.78
N SER A 4 -32.63 1.93 -32.79
CA SER A 4 -31.83 3.04 -32.25
C SER A 4 -31.68 2.97 -30.73
N VAL A 5 -32.70 2.46 -30.02
CA VAL A 5 -32.67 2.27 -28.56
C VAL A 5 -31.80 1.07 -28.18
N ALA A 6 -31.84 -0.01 -28.96
CA ALA A 6 -30.95 -1.16 -28.78
C ALA A 6 -29.48 -0.78 -29.00
N ALA A 7 -29.16 -0.08 -30.09
CA ALA A 7 -27.80 0.40 -30.37
C ALA A 7 -27.27 1.32 -29.26
N ALA A 8 -28.09 2.24 -28.75
CA ALA A 8 -27.73 3.10 -27.63
C ALA A 8 -27.48 2.31 -26.34
N ALA A 9 -28.26 1.26 -26.06
CA ALA A 9 -28.07 0.39 -24.90
C ALA A 9 -26.76 -0.41 -24.97
N TRP A 10 -26.39 -0.91 -26.16
CA TRP A 10 -25.11 -1.59 -26.38
C TRP A 10 -23.92 -0.64 -26.21
N ILE A 11 -24.01 0.59 -26.71
CA ILE A 11 -22.97 1.61 -26.54
C ILE A 11 -22.80 1.97 -25.05
N LEU A 12 -23.90 2.16 -24.32
CA LEU A 12 -23.89 2.41 -22.87
C LEU A 12 -23.30 1.23 -22.09
N ALA A 13 -23.63 -0.01 -22.46
CA ALA A 13 -23.07 -1.20 -21.83
C ALA A 13 -21.54 -1.30 -22.06
N MET A 14 -21.06 -1.03 -23.28
CA MET A 14 -19.63 -1.02 -23.59
C MET A 14 -18.89 0.07 -22.80
N LEU A 15 -19.42 1.30 -22.77
CA LEU A 15 -18.85 2.40 -21.97
C LEU A 15 -18.76 2.06 -20.48
N ALA A 16 -19.80 1.44 -19.91
CA ALA A 16 -19.79 0.99 -18.51
C ALA A 16 -18.68 -0.04 -18.23
N THR A 17 -18.48 -1.02 -19.13
CA THR A 17 -17.41 -2.02 -18.96
C THR A 17 -16.00 -1.39 -19.00
N PHE A 18 -15.77 -0.38 -19.84
CA PHE A 18 -14.49 0.33 -19.86
C PHE A 18 -14.22 1.09 -18.55
N THR A 19 -15.23 1.74 -17.96
CA THR A 19 -15.03 2.48 -16.69
C THR A 19 -14.68 1.59 -15.50
N LEU A 20 -15.22 0.35 -15.47
CA LEU A 20 -14.90 -0.62 -14.43
C LEU A 20 -13.48 -1.18 -14.54
N ALA A 21 -12.95 -1.31 -15.76
CA ALA A 21 -11.56 -1.77 -15.96
C ALA A 21 -10.54 -0.77 -15.39
N HIS A 22 -10.68 0.52 -15.71
CA HIS A 22 -9.73 1.55 -15.27
C HIS A 22 -9.71 1.73 -13.74
N CYS A 23 -10.86 1.60 -13.07
CA CYS A 23 -10.90 1.75 -11.61
C CYS A 23 -10.28 0.57 -10.85
N VAL A 24 -10.13 -0.59 -11.53
CA VAL A 24 -9.40 -1.75 -11.01
C VAL A 24 -7.89 -1.55 -11.20
N ASP A 25 -7.46 -1.00 -12.34
CA ASP A 25 -6.04 -0.74 -12.62
C ASP A 25 -5.44 0.26 -11.64
N ASP A 26 -6.15 1.34 -11.31
CA ASP A 26 -5.69 2.33 -10.32
C ASP A 26 -5.48 1.74 -8.93
N LYS A 27 -6.43 0.90 -8.48
CA LYS A 27 -6.38 0.23 -7.17
C LYS A 27 -5.30 -0.86 -7.14
N CYS A 28 -5.15 -1.60 -8.23
CA CYS A 28 -4.11 -2.61 -8.40
C CYS A 28 -2.72 -1.94 -8.34
N ALA A 29 -2.53 -0.85 -9.09
CA ALA A 29 -1.30 -0.07 -9.05
C ALA A 29 -1.01 0.49 -7.64
N ALA A 30 -2.02 0.99 -6.94
CA ALA A 30 -1.86 1.44 -5.55
C ALA A 30 -1.46 0.30 -4.61
N CYS A 31 -2.07 -0.88 -4.75
CA CYS A 31 -1.72 -2.08 -3.98
C CYS A 31 -0.26 -2.49 -4.21
N ASN A 32 0.18 -2.49 -5.47
CA ASN A 32 1.56 -2.82 -5.83
C ASN A 32 2.56 -1.83 -5.23
N ALA A 33 2.23 -0.54 -5.19
CA ALA A 33 3.07 0.47 -4.55
C ALA A 33 3.22 0.23 -3.04
N VAL A 34 2.10 -0.05 -2.35
CA VAL A 34 2.11 -0.41 -0.91
C VAL A 34 2.93 -1.68 -0.66
N ALA A 35 2.73 -2.71 -1.49
CA ALA A 35 3.48 -3.96 -1.41
C ALA A 35 4.99 -3.72 -1.62
N GLY A 36 5.37 -2.87 -2.57
CA GLY A 36 6.76 -2.50 -2.81
C GLY A 36 7.40 -1.80 -1.62
N GLU A 37 6.71 -0.85 -0.98
CA GLU A 37 7.22 -0.20 0.24
C GLU A 37 7.34 -1.19 1.41
N LEU A 38 6.42 -2.17 1.52
CA LEU A 38 6.51 -3.24 2.51
C LEU A 38 7.70 -4.18 2.26
N GLU A 39 7.99 -4.52 1.00
CA GLU A 39 9.17 -5.30 0.61
C GLU A 39 10.48 -4.54 0.92
N ILE A 40 10.49 -3.22 0.71
CA ILE A 40 11.60 -2.35 1.14
C ILE A 40 11.74 -2.40 2.67
N GLY A 41 10.63 -2.37 3.41
CA GLY A 41 10.64 -2.54 4.87
C GLY A 41 11.22 -3.89 5.32
N LEU A 42 10.80 -4.97 4.68
CA LEU A 42 11.29 -6.34 4.93
C LEU A 42 12.78 -6.51 4.61
N SER A 43 13.26 -5.92 3.51
CA SER A 43 14.68 -6.01 3.13
C SER A 43 15.60 -5.20 4.05
N ASN A 44 15.09 -4.11 4.62
CA ASN A 44 15.82 -3.28 5.59
C ASN A 44 15.62 -3.72 7.05
N GLU A 45 14.89 -4.82 7.28
CA GLU A 45 14.65 -5.38 8.60
C GLU A 45 15.96 -5.77 9.29
N LYS A 46 16.18 -5.29 10.51
CA LYS A 46 17.36 -5.66 11.29
C LYS A 46 17.23 -7.11 11.78
N PRO A 47 18.25 -7.97 11.61
CA PRO A 47 18.23 -9.32 12.15
C PRO A 47 18.05 -9.31 13.67
N ARG A 48 17.05 -10.05 14.15
CA ARG A 48 16.78 -10.26 15.58
C ARG A 48 16.69 -11.76 15.86
N ASN A 49 17.12 -12.15 17.06
CA ASN A 49 17.20 -13.57 17.43
C ASN A 49 15.86 -14.09 17.97
N HIS A 50 15.44 -13.62 19.14
CA HIS A 50 14.25 -14.14 19.82
C HIS A 50 13.66 -13.11 20.78
N LEU A 51 12.34 -13.11 20.89
CA LEU A 51 11.59 -12.38 21.89
C LEU A 51 11.59 -13.18 23.21
N ASP A 52 12.15 -12.57 24.25
CA ASP A 52 12.21 -13.16 25.58
C ASP A 52 10.98 -12.74 26.40
N MET A 53 10.01 -13.64 26.53
CA MET A 53 8.82 -13.39 27.36
C MET A 53 8.99 -13.93 28.79
N ARG A 54 10.19 -14.35 29.21
CA ARG A 54 10.44 -14.92 30.54
C ARG A 54 10.61 -13.84 31.61
N HIS A 55 9.48 -13.29 32.06
CA HIS A 55 9.44 -12.21 33.03
C HIS A 55 9.36 -12.69 34.49
N ARG A 56 8.90 -13.93 34.74
CA ARG A 56 8.75 -14.49 36.09
C ARG A 56 9.99 -15.30 36.48
N LEU A 57 10.51 -15.09 37.69
CA LEU A 57 11.49 -16.01 38.30
C LEU A 57 10.74 -17.05 39.15
N ASP A 58 11.15 -18.31 39.02
CA ASP A 58 10.74 -19.37 39.93
C ASP A 58 11.50 -19.26 41.27
N SER A 59 11.10 -20.06 42.26
CA SER A 59 11.77 -20.11 43.58
C SER A 59 13.19 -20.69 43.53
N LYS A 60 13.64 -21.21 42.38
CA LYS A 60 14.98 -21.75 42.12
C LYS A 60 15.86 -20.77 41.33
N GLY A 61 15.36 -19.56 41.04
CA GLY A 61 16.04 -18.52 40.28
C GLY A 61 16.04 -18.71 38.77
N GLN A 62 15.30 -19.68 38.22
CA GLN A 62 15.12 -19.85 36.78
C GLN A 62 14.01 -18.94 36.26
N ARG A 63 14.20 -18.41 35.06
CA ARG A 63 13.18 -17.59 34.40
C ARG A 63 12.18 -18.47 33.66
N GLU A 64 10.92 -18.37 34.06
CA GLU A 64 9.81 -19.06 33.42
C GLU A 64 9.14 -18.19 32.36
N GLY A 65 8.80 -18.80 31.23
CA GLY A 65 8.09 -18.15 30.13
C GLY A 65 8.47 -18.74 28.76
N LYS A 66 7.95 -18.11 27.71
CA LYS A 66 8.17 -18.55 26.32
C LYS A 66 9.29 -17.74 25.68
N LEU A 67 10.20 -18.43 25.00
CA LEU A 67 11.13 -17.82 24.06
C LEU A 67 10.53 -18.00 22.66
N ILE A 68 10.26 -16.91 21.96
CA ILE A 68 9.61 -16.94 20.63
C ILE A 68 10.59 -16.41 19.60
N ASP A 69 10.74 -17.11 18.48
CA ASP A 69 11.49 -16.59 17.34
C ASP A 69 10.80 -15.32 16.81
N TYR A 70 11.59 -14.27 16.60
CA TYR A 70 11.08 -13.00 16.11
C TYR A 70 10.42 -13.14 14.72
N ARG A 71 10.93 -14.03 13.85
CA ARG A 71 10.41 -14.25 12.49
C ARG A 71 8.95 -14.68 12.45
N VAL A 72 8.51 -15.43 13.47
CA VAL A 72 7.12 -15.93 13.60
C VAL A 72 6.32 -15.12 14.61
N SER A 73 6.91 -14.06 15.16
CA SER A 73 6.24 -13.22 16.14
C SER A 73 5.25 -12.26 15.47
N GLU A 74 4.13 -12.01 16.15
CA GLU A 74 3.19 -10.96 15.76
C GLU A 74 3.85 -9.58 15.78
N LEU A 75 4.79 -9.36 16.71
CA LEU A 75 5.51 -8.10 16.84
C LEU A 75 6.22 -7.72 15.54
N ARG A 76 6.80 -8.68 14.81
CA ARG A 76 7.45 -8.42 13.51
C ARG A 76 6.49 -7.77 12.52
N VAL A 77 5.26 -8.26 12.46
CA VAL A 77 4.24 -7.71 11.55
C VAL A 77 3.82 -6.32 12.01
N VAL A 78 3.61 -6.12 13.31
CA VAL A 78 3.24 -4.80 13.87
C VAL A 78 4.32 -3.77 13.57
N GLU A 79 5.60 -4.09 13.79
CA GLU A 79 6.71 -3.16 13.51
C GLU A 79 6.89 -2.85 12.02
N LEU A 80 6.59 -3.80 11.12
CA LEU A 80 6.67 -3.58 9.67
C LEU A 80 5.51 -2.73 9.14
N LEU A 81 4.32 -2.88 9.72
CA LEU A 81 3.13 -2.12 9.33
C LEU A 81 3.07 -0.74 9.99
N ASP A 82 3.78 -0.54 11.11
CA ASP A 82 3.86 0.75 11.79
C ASP A 82 4.51 1.81 10.88
N GLY A 83 3.83 2.93 10.69
CA GLY A 83 4.32 3.99 9.81
C GLY A 83 4.19 3.70 8.31
N LEU A 84 3.71 2.51 7.88
CA LEU A 84 3.69 2.13 6.46
C LEU A 84 2.78 3.05 5.64
N CYS A 85 1.56 3.29 6.13
CA CYS A 85 0.59 4.11 5.40
C CYS A 85 0.91 5.61 5.47
N GLU A 86 1.66 6.05 6.49
CA GLU A 86 2.23 7.41 6.53
C GLU A 86 3.27 7.60 5.43
N LYS A 87 4.15 6.62 5.19
CA LYS A 87 5.15 6.68 4.09
C LYS A 87 4.51 6.70 2.71
N MET A 88 3.31 6.17 2.55
CA MET A 88 2.56 6.28 1.29
C MET A 88 2.21 7.72 0.92
N GLN A 89 2.29 8.67 1.87
CA GLN A 89 2.13 10.10 1.57
C GLN A 89 3.28 10.66 0.72
N ASP A 90 4.40 9.96 0.60
CA ASP A 90 5.50 10.32 -0.28
C ASP A 90 5.27 9.82 -1.71
N TYR A 91 4.10 9.27 -2.05
CA TYR A 91 3.81 8.79 -3.40
C TYR A 91 2.83 9.72 -4.14
N THR A 92 3.03 9.85 -5.45
CA THR A 92 2.08 10.51 -6.35
C THR A 92 1.78 9.63 -7.56
N LEU A 93 0.67 9.90 -8.23
CA LEU A 93 0.29 9.23 -9.46
C LEU A 93 0.85 10.01 -10.65
N GLU A 94 1.67 9.36 -11.48
CA GLU A 94 2.18 9.93 -12.73
C GLU A 94 1.71 9.10 -13.93
N LYS A 95 1.49 9.78 -15.05
CA LYS A 95 1.28 9.12 -16.34
C LYS A 95 2.63 8.84 -16.97
N ARG A 96 3.06 7.58 -16.95
CA ARG A 96 4.23 7.15 -17.71
C ARG A 96 3.97 7.16 -19.22
N ASP A 97 2.75 6.78 -19.62
CA ASP A 97 2.26 6.76 -21.01
C ASP A 97 0.78 7.18 -21.11
N SER A 98 0.23 7.25 -22.33
CA SER A 98 -1.19 7.60 -22.57
C SER A 98 -2.21 6.69 -21.87
N THR A 99 -1.80 5.47 -21.50
CA THR A 99 -2.67 4.43 -20.94
C THR A 99 -2.22 3.87 -19.59
N GLN A 100 -0.97 4.11 -19.14
CA GLN A 100 -0.43 3.49 -17.93
C GLN A 100 -0.14 4.53 -16.84
N LEU A 101 -0.88 4.39 -15.74
CA LEU A 101 -0.70 5.16 -14.51
C LEU A 101 0.23 4.39 -13.57
N GLU A 102 1.19 5.09 -12.98
CA GLU A 102 2.15 4.49 -12.06
C GLU A 102 2.30 5.38 -10.82
N TRP A 103 2.42 4.73 -9.67
CA TRP A 103 2.72 5.40 -8.41
C TRP A 103 4.22 5.56 -8.26
N VAL A 104 4.69 6.80 -8.17
CA VAL A 104 6.10 7.16 -8.05
C VAL A 104 6.34 7.82 -6.70
N LYS A 105 7.43 7.46 -6.04
CA LYS A 105 7.87 8.07 -4.79
C LYS A 105 8.51 9.43 -5.09
N VAL A 106 8.06 10.46 -4.39
CA VAL A 106 8.48 11.85 -4.52
C VAL A 106 9.44 12.17 -3.39
N ASP A 107 10.72 12.30 -3.71
CA ASP A 107 11.75 12.69 -2.74
C ASP A 107 11.70 14.20 -2.43
N ASP A 108 11.37 15.03 -3.42
CA ASP A 108 11.28 16.48 -3.29
C ASP A 108 10.01 17.04 -3.97
N TRP A 109 9.09 17.56 -3.15
CA TRP A 109 7.82 18.12 -3.58
C TRP A 109 7.92 19.51 -4.23
N ASP A 110 9.08 20.17 -4.12
CA ASP A 110 9.32 21.47 -4.73
C ASP A 110 9.91 21.36 -6.13
N GLN A 111 10.44 20.19 -6.50
CA GLN A 111 10.98 19.89 -7.84
C GLN A 111 9.95 19.23 -8.78
N LEU A 112 8.73 19.02 -8.31
CA LEU A 112 7.67 18.37 -9.09
C LEU A 112 7.24 19.26 -10.27
N THR A 113 7.25 18.69 -11.49
CA THR A 113 6.84 19.39 -12.71
C THR A 113 5.33 19.35 -12.94
N THR A 114 4.62 18.45 -12.27
CA THR A 114 3.16 18.29 -12.32
C THR A 114 2.45 19.20 -11.30
N ASP A 115 1.13 19.28 -11.39
CA ASP A 115 0.34 20.09 -10.46
C ASP A 115 0.50 19.56 -9.02
N LYS A 116 1.11 20.40 -8.17
CA LYS A 116 1.40 20.06 -6.78
C LYS A 116 0.13 19.77 -5.97
N GLN A 117 -0.99 20.44 -6.27
CA GLN A 117 -2.25 20.20 -5.56
C GLN A 117 -2.83 18.84 -5.92
N GLU A 118 -2.81 18.48 -7.20
CA GLU A 118 -3.25 17.17 -7.69
C GLU A 118 -2.37 16.05 -7.12
N ALA A 119 -1.05 16.20 -7.17
CA ALA A 119 -0.10 15.24 -6.62
C ALA A 119 -0.31 15.00 -5.10
N ARG A 120 -0.58 16.07 -4.34
CA ARG A 120 -0.91 15.97 -2.91
C ARG A 120 -2.25 15.30 -2.66
N ALA A 121 -3.24 15.50 -3.55
CA ALA A 121 -4.51 14.78 -3.46
C ALA A 121 -4.32 13.27 -3.68
N HIS A 122 -3.49 12.87 -4.66
CA HIS A 122 -3.14 11.48 -4.90
C HIS A 122 -2.40 10.84 -3.70
N SER A 123 -1.39 11.52 -3.17
CA SER A 123 -0.68 11.11 -1.95
C SER A 123 -1.62 10.81 -0.77
N LYS A 124 -2.57 11.72 -0.51
CA LYS A 124 -3.57 11.52 0.54
C LYS A 124 -4.50 10.35 0.22
N ALA A 125 -4.87 10.18 -1.05
CA ALA A 125 -5.75 9.10 -1.49
C ALA A 125 -5.09 7.72 -1.30
N ILE A 126 -3.82 7.55 -1.66
CA ILE A 126 -3.12 6.26 -1.48
C ILE A 126 -2.83 5.96 0.00
N SER A 127 -2.50 6.97 0.81
CA SER A 127 -2.36 6.79 2.26
C SER A 127 -3.68 6.34 2.89
N THR A 128 -4.80 6.94 2.47
CA THR A 128 -6.14 6.52 2.91
C THR A 128 -6.50 5.12 2.41
N TYR A 129 -6.09 4.75 1.20
CA TYR A 129 -6.30 3.41 0.65
C TYR A 129 -5.55 2.34 1.44
N CYS A 130 -4.29 2.61 1.80
CA CYS A 130 -3.46 1.71 2.61
C CYS A 130 -4.07 1.40 3.98
N GLY A 131 -4.72 2.39 4.61
CA GLY A 131 -5.31 2.22 5.94
C GLY A 131 -6.70 1.56 5.98
N ARG A 132 -7.26 1.12 4.85
CA ARG A 132 -8.57 0.44 4.76
C ARG A 132 -8.40 -1.06 4.67
#